data_AF-A0A268U1N3-F1
#
_entry.id   AF-A0A268U1N3-F1
#
_cell.length_a   1.000
_cell.length_b   1.000
_cell.length_c   1.000
_cell.angle_alpha   90.00
_cell.angle_beta   90.00
_cell.angle_gamma   90.00
#
_symmetry.space_group_name_H-M   'P 1'
#
loop_
_entity.id
_entity.type
_entity.pdbx_description
1 polymer ?
#
loop_
_entity_poly.entity_id
_entity_poly.type
_entity_poly.pdbx_seq_one_letter_code
_entity_poly.pdbx_strand_id
1 'polypeptide(L)' 'MCILILSSICFSGCVRVKEVFIPTACQIPKRENPIKTGDLAQDVKNILIYSEGIAKDLEFCRGNEPHMR' A
#
# COMPACT_ATOMS: atom_id res chain seq x y z
N MET A 1 -53.35 -7.37 15.39
CA MET A 1 -52.30 -8.35 15.02
C MET A 1 -51.51 -7.96 13.76
N CYS A 2 -51.85 -6.87 13.05
CA CYS A 2 -51.13 -6.47 11.81
C CYS A 2 -49.93 -5.53 12.03
N ILE A 3 -49.86 -4.81 13.16
CA ILE A 3 -48.82 -3.81 13.42
C ILE A 3 -47.45 -4.45 13.71
N LEU A 4 -47.44 -5.64 14.32
CA LEU A 4 -46.21 -6.37 14.68
C LEU A 4 -45.47 -6.95 13.47
N ILE A 5 -46.15 -7.16 12.34
CA ILE A 5 -45.55 -7.76 11.14
C ILE A 5 -44.89 -6.68 10.27
N LEU A 6 -45.40 -5.45 10.32
CA LEU A 6 -44.85 -4.31 9.56
C LEU A 6 -43.49 -3.84 10.09
N SER A 7 -43.24 -3.97 11.40
CA SER A 7 -41.96 -3.56 12.00
C SER A 7 -40.80 -4.52 11.71
N SER A 8 -41.08 -5.79 11.43
CA SER A 8 -40.06 -6.81 11.19
C SER A 8 -39.39 -6.68 9.81
N ILE A 9 -40.11 -6.14 8.83
CA ILE A 9 -39.62 -6.00 7.45
C ILE A 9 -38.61 -4.83 7.36
N CYS A 10 -38.77 -3.77 8.15
CA CYS A 10 -37.88 -2.60 8.15
C CYS A 10 -36.49 -2.85 8.75
N PHE A 11 -36.26 -3.95 9.48
CA PHE A 11 -34.96 -4.27 10.09
C PHE A 11 -34.09 -5.22 9.26
N SER A 12 -34.54 -5.63 8.07
CA SER A 12 -33.77 -6.48 7.16
C SER A 12 -32.83 -5.66 6.26
N GLY A 13 -31.99 -4.81 6.86
CA GLY A 13 -30.91 -4.15 6.15
C GLY A 13 -29.88 -5.18 5.68
N CYS A 14 -29.85 -5.49 4.38
CA CYS A 14 -28.82 -6.34 3.78
C CYS A 14 -27.45 -5.67 3.91
N VAL A 15 -26.68 -6.04 4.93
CA VAL A 15 -25.28 -5.62 5.07
C VAL A 15 -24.44 -6.43 4.09
N ARG A 16 -24.10 -5.84 2.94
CA ARG A 16 -23.14 -6.43 2.00
C ARG A 16 -21.72 -6.23 2.55
N VAL A 17 -21.26 -7.18 3.34
CA VAL A 17 -19.84 -7.25 3.76
C VAL A 17 -19.03 -7.52 2.49
N LYS A 18 -18.29 -6.50 2.03
CA LYS A 18 -17.29 -6.68 0.98
C LYS A 18 -15.97 -7.06 1.65
N GLU A 19 -15.39 -8.16 1.20
CA GLU A 19 -14.00 -8.46 1.54
C GLU A 19 -13.11 -7.36 0.95
N VAL A 20 -12.37 -6.68 1.82
CA VAL A 20 -11.39 -5.68 1.42
C VAL A 20 -10.00 -6.30 1.57
N PHE A 21 -9.23 -6.27 0.49
CA PHE A 21 -7.82 -6.66 0.55
C PHE A 21 -7.06 -5.58 1.30
N ILE A 22 -6.55 -5.91 2.49
CA ILE A 22 -5.63 -5.05 3.23
C ILE A 22 -4.23 -5.37 2.70
N PRO A 23 -3.53 -4.40 2.09
CA PRO A 23 -2.16 -4.62 1.63
C PRO A 23 -1.29 -4.97 2.84
N THR A 24 -0.62 -6.12 2.77
CA THR A 24 0.35 -6.52 3.79
C THR A 24 1.56 -5.60 3.74
N ALA A 25 2.10 -5.24 4.91
CA ALA A 25 3.31 -4.44 4.98
C ALA A 25 4.48 -5.19 4.31
N CYS A 26 5.20 -4.51 3.43
CA CYS A 26 6.43 -5.05 2.85
C CYS A 26 7.52 -5.10 3.92
N GLN A 27 8.32 -6.17 3.91
CA GLN A 27 9.37 -6.41 4.91
C GLN A 27 10.62 -5.53 4.69
N ILE A 28 10.64 -4.71 3.65
CA ILE A 28 11.76 -3.82 3.33
C ILE A 28 11.73 -2.61 4.27
N PRO A 29 12.86 -2.29 4.96
CA PRO A 29 12.94 -1.09 5.78
C PRO A 29 12.88 0.16 4.91
N LYS A 30 12.25 1.22 5.43
CA LYS A 30 12.19 2.50 4.72
C LYS A 30 13.59 3.08 4.53
N ARG A 31 13.97 3.33 3.27
CA ARG A 31 15.22 4.00 2.92
C ARG A 31 15.23 5.46 3.41
N GLU A 32 16.37 5.91 3.91
CA GLU A 32 16.57 7.29 4.31
C GLU A 32 16.58 8.22 3.09
N ASN A 33 15.97 9.41 3.24
CA ASN A 33 15.92 10.38 2.16
C ASN A 33 17.30 11.00 1.92
N PRO A 34 17.69 11.29 0.67
CA PRO A 34 18.95 11.94 0.38
C PRO A 34 18.97 13.36 0.99
N ILE A 35 20.08 13.68 1.67
CA ILE A 35 20.33 15.00 2.24
C ILE A 35 20.90 15.89 1.13
N LYS A 36 20.41 17.14 1.04
CA LYS A 36 20.96 18.12 0.12
C LYS A 36 22.35 18.54 0.56
N THR A 37 23.32 18.35 -0.32
CA THR A 37 24.73 18.70 -0.12
C THR A 37 25.01 20.15 -0.53
N GLY A 38 24.17 20.73 -1.40
CA GLY A 38 24.37 22.05 -1.98
C GLY A 38 25.19 22.03 -3.27
N ASP A 39 25.81 20.89 -3.61
CA ASP A 39 26.41 20.65 -4.92
C ASP A 39 25.38 19.97 -5.85
N LEU A 40 25.06 20.63 -6.96
CA LEU A 40 24.00 20.16 -7.86
C LEU A 40 24.30 18.77 -8.44
N ALA A 41 25.55 18.51 -8.82
CA ALA A 41 25.92 17.25 -9.44
C ALA A 41 25.82 16.09 -8.44
N GLN A 42 26.28 16.30 -7.20
CA GLN A 42 26.14 15.35 -6.12
C GLN A 42 24.68 15.14 -5.72
N ASP A 43 23.89 16.21 -5.62
CA ASP A 43 22.48 16.12 -5.26
C ASP A 43 21.68 15.33 -6.31
N VAL A 44 21.90 15.61 -7.59
CA VAL A 44 21.28 14.83 -8.69
C VAL A 44 21.72 13.37 -8.63
N LYS A 45 23.01 13.10 -8.44
CA LYS A 45 23.51 11.72 -8.31
C LYS A 45 22.86 10.98 -7.14
N ASN A 46 22.77 11.62 -5.98
CA ASN A 46 22.17 11.03 -4.78
C ASN A 46 20.68 10.73 -4.97
N ILE A 47 19.95 11.62 -5.65
CA ILE A 47 18.54 11.41 -5.99
C ILE A 47 18.38 10.21 -6.94
N LEU A 48 19.24 10.09 -7.94
CA LEU A 48 19.17 8.97 -8.89
C LEU A 48 19.40 7.63 -8.18
N ILE A 49 20.45 7.53 -7.36
CA ILE A 49 20.74 6.32 -6.55
C ILE A 49 19.57 5.99 -5.62
N TYR A 50 18.98 7.01 -4.98
CA TYR A 50 17.81 6.85 -4.13
C TYR A 50 16.64 6.27 -4.93
N SER A 51 16.32 6.85 -6.08
CA SER A 51 15.19 6.44 -6.93
C SER A 51 15.34 5.01 -7.48
N GLU A 52 16.55 4.61 -7.87
CA GLU A 52 16.81 3.24 -8.33
C GLU A 52 16.58 2.22 -7.22
N GLY A 53 16.99 2.53 -5.99
CA GLY A 53 16.72 1.66 -4.84
C GLY A 53 15.23 1.49 -4.57
N ILE A 54 14.47 2.58 -4.59
CA ILE A 54 13.02 2.54 -4.41
C ILE A 54 12.34 1.69 -5.50
N ALA A 55 12.82 1.77 -6.75
CA ALA A 55 12.29 0.96 -7.83
C ALA A 55 12.48 -0.55 -7.57
N LYS A 56 13.68 -0.96 -7.16
CA LYS A 56 13.98 -2.37 -6.80
C LYS A 56 13.16 -2.84 -5.61
N ASP A 57 13.08 -2.01 -4.58
CA ASP A 57 12.27 -2.32 -3.39
C ASP A 57 10.80 -2.53 -3.78
N LEU A 58 10.26 -1.69 -4.67
CA LEU A 58 8.89 -1.83 -5.19
C LEU A 58 8.69 -3.10 -6.01
N GLU A 59 9.66 -3.51 -6.82
CA GLU A 59 9.60 -4.76 -7.60
C GLU A 59 9.52 -5.97 -6.68
N PHE A 60 10.34 -5.99 -5.62
CA PHE A 60 10.27 -7.01 -4.57
C PHE A 60 8.93 -6.99 -3.85
N CYS A 61 8.47 -5.82 -3.38
CA CYS A 61 7.22 -5.71 -2.62
C CYS A 61 5.97 -6.08 -3.44
N ARG A 62 6.03 -5.94 -4.77
CA ARG A 62 4.94 -6.34 -5.68
C ARG A 62 4.97 -7.82 -6.03
N GLY A 63 6.03 -8.54 -5.68
CA GLY A 63 6.21 -9.93 -6.09
C GLY A 63 6.49 -10.10 -7.58
N ASN A 64 6.99 -9.03 -8.24
CA ASN A 64 7.36 -9.06 -9.66
C ASN A 64 8.81 -9.53 -9.88
N GLU A 65 9.57 -9.69 -8.79
CA GLU A 65 10.89 -10.31 -8.81
C GLU A 65 10.77 -11.83 -9.11
N PRO A 66 11.53 -12.38 -10.07
CA PRO A 66 11.68 -13.83 -10.18
C PRO A 66 12.35 -14.31 -8.89
N HIS A 67 11.74 -15.28 -8.21
CA HIS A 67 12.34 -15.96 -7.05
C HIS A 67 13.82 -16.28 -7.30
N MET A 68 14.73 -15.46 -6.76
CA MET A 68 16.12 -15.85 -6.58
C MET A 68 16.10 -16.77 -5.36
N ARG A 69 15.98 -18.06 -5.65
CA ARG A 69 16.00 -19.15 -4.69
C ARG A 69 17.38 -19.29 -4.07
#